data_AF-A0A3D1LE17-F1
#
_entry.id   AF-A0A3D1LE17-F1
#
_cell.length_a   1.000
_cell.length_b   1.000
_cell.length_c   1.000
_cell.angle_alpha   90.00
_cell.angle_beta   90.00
_cell.angle_gamma   90.00
#
_symmetry.space_group_name_H-M   'P 1'
#
loop_
_entity.id
_entity.type
_entity.pdbx_description
1 polymer ?
#
loop_
_entity_poly.entity_id
_entity_poly.type
_entity_poly.pdbx_seq_one_letter_code
_entity_poly.pdbx_strand_id
1 'polypeptide(L)'
;MKKNVKFDYRIPLMMSSPMQLNRINEPIVKTIQFLDEYEAPEADTIQLLSQEDVEIPIQFFNPVLAAGKLVSVDVAFLCNIDHTETVYYLCYDAAKSIYTKADDVKFRPCCIEGISQLPTTLKDGFRRLDTGYYILEFCRGNGGGDISSKWGIRSIQAKAEGKDLMRGTGENAMGGLYGPFFTVNNGLINAPETTVAEIDVLVEGPLYCKYLLHGMFPNGLDPKLYNKEFKVTWEFFYMSPWFRRYVETTPFETTVDGMPVKNQITVGDEFDSGPNNVVFDRFASYGGTDYREGDRYAVVLEEFVLKVLKEKGDSNELFRACKEMVGDNIHKLSWDYFWQIFGKGMGYLSDEEIKVYSQQILKKAHYVTHMKDGRRGDIKHADFVNVPDVIDQTIFPTATKKTMHYSTETGYGMIWYTSNPSARLQIVQKRSSGWVNWGSNGENEYPALPIPAYVYNAYGKWGNWENEADKMEYPIEFLQGIPLEKE
;
A
#
# COMPACT_ATOMS: atom_id res chain seq x y z
N MET A 1 -23.88 -34.15 -24.19
CA MET A 1 -24.81 -34.41 -23.07
C MET A 1 -24.10 -34.00 -21.78
N LYS A 2 -24.38 -32.81 -21.25
CA LYS A 2 -23.90 -32.41 -19.92
C LYS A 2 -24.65 -33.26 -18.89
N LYS A 3 -23.94 -34.00 -18.03
CA LYS A 3 -24.54 -34.62 -16.84
C LYS A 3 -25.03 -33.46 -15.97
N ASN A 4 -26.33 -33.34 -15.73
CA ASN A 4 -26.84 -32.47 -14.68
C ASN A 4 -26.29 -32.99 -13.35
N VAL A 5 -25.23 -32.36 -12.85
CA VAL A 5 -24.75 -32.60 -11.49
C VAL A 5 -25.83 -32.07 -10.57
N LYS A 6 -26.49 -32.97 -9.84
CA LYS A 6 -27.59 -32.63 -8.93
C LYS A 6 -27.01 -32.42 -7.54
N PHE A 7 -27.16 -31.21 -7.01
CA PHE A 7 -26.87 -30.88 -5.61
C PHE A 7 -28.15 -30.94 -4.77
N ASP A 8 -28.01 -30.99 -3.44
CA ASP A 8 -29.16 -30.92 -2.53
C ASP A 8 -29.63 -29.46 -2.33
N TYR A 9 -28.69 -28.51 -2.28
CA TYR A 9 -28.98 -27.09 -2.07
C TYR A 9 -28.23 -26.18 -3.06
N ARG A 10 -28.85 -25.04 -3.39
CA ARG A 10 -28.23 -23.94 -4.15
C ARG A 10 -28.49 -22.60 -3.48
N ILE A 11 -27.45 -21.88 -3.08
CA ILE A 11 -27.57 -20.52 -2.53
C ILE A 11 -27.25 -19.52 -3.64
N PRO A 12 -28.18 -18.63 -4.04
CA PRO A 12 -27.88 -17.57 -4.97
C PRO A 12 -27.01 -16.51 -4.30
N LEU A 13 -25.89 -16.19 -4.91
CA LEU A 13 -24.99 -15.10 -4.57
C LEU A 13 -25.18 -14.02 -5.63
N MET A 14 -25.83 -12.92 -5.24
CA MET A 14 -26.14 -11.80 -6.13
C MET A 14 -25.04 -10.75 -6.01
N MET A 15 -24.54 -10.30 -7.15
CA MET A 15 -23.53 -9.26 -7.23
C MET A 15 -24.04 -8.15 -8.13
N SER A 16 -24.09 -6.92 -7.62
CA SER A 16 -24.42 -5.72 -8.39
C SER A 16 -23.18 -4.84 -8.54
N SER A 17 -23.09 -4.14 -9.68
CA SER A 17 -22.04 -3.17 -9.95
C SER A 17 -22.57 -1.74 -9.68
N PRO A 18 -22.15 -1.11 -8.57
CA PRO A 18 -22.40 0.31 -8.37
C PRO A 18 -21.89 1.14 -9.55
N MET A 19 -22.61 2.23 -9.85
CA MET A 19 -22.31 3.17 -10.94
C MET A 19 -22.31 2.53 -12.35
N GLN A 20 -22.82 1.30 -12.51
CA GLN A 20 -22.86 0.58 -13.79
C GLN A 20 -21.45 0.45 -14.44
N LEU A 21 -20.43 0.31 -13.59
CA LEU A 21 -19.05 0.14 -14.05
C LEU A 21 -18.85 -1.30 -14.53
N ASN A 22 -18.16 -1.50 -15.65
CA ASN A 22 -17.77 -2.83 -16.09
C ASN A 22 -16.75 -3.44 -15.11
N ARG A 23 -16.99 -4.67 -14.65
CA ARG A 23 -16.17 -5.37 -13.64
C ARG A 23 -15.52 -6.58 -14.29
N ILE A 24 -14.19 -6.64 -14.26
CA ILE A 24 -13.43 -7.75 -14.85
C ILE A 24 -12.44 -8.26 -13.79
N ASN A 25 -12.52 -9.55 -13.48
CA ASN A 25 -11.71 -10.21 -12.46
C ASN A 25 -11.64 -9.42 -11.15
N GLU A 26 -12.76 -8.82 -10.74
CA GLU A 26 -12.83 -8.09 -9.47
C GLU A 26 -12.91 -9.11 -8.33
N PRO A 27 -11.98 -9.06 -7.36
CA PRO A 27 -11.95 -10.03 -6.29
C PRO A 27 -13.09 -9.82 -5.30
N ILE A 28 -13.83 -10.89 -5.02
CA ILE A 28 -14.82 -10.97 -3.95
C ILE A 28 -14.21 -11.73 -2.78
N VAL A 29 -14.19 -11.11 -1.60
CA VAL A 29 -13.80 -11.75 -0.34
C VAL A 29 -14.92 -11.53 0.67
N LYS A 30 -15.63 -12.60 1.04
CA LYS A 30 -16.84 -12.54 1.87
C LYS A 30 -16.98 -13.77 2.75
N THR A 31 -17.67 -13.61 3.87
CA THR A 31 -18.13 -14.75 4.69
C THR A 31 -19.48 -15.22 4.17
N ILE A 32 -19.60 -16.51 3.89
CA ILE A 32 -20.86 -17.18 3.58
C ILE A 32 -21.42 -17.78 4.87
N GLN A 33 -22.70 -17.57 5.13
CA GLN A 33 -23.43 -18.12 6.27
C GLN A 33 -24.34 -19.26 5.81
N PHE A 34 -24.29 -20.40 6.49
CA PHE A 34 -25.22 -21.51 6.28
C PHE A 34 -26.29 -21.42 7.36
N LEU A 35 -27.54 -21.23 6.94
CA LEU A 35 -28.65 -20.98 7.85
C LEU A 35 -29.07 -22.26 8.59
N ASP A 36 -29.28 -22.16 9.90
CA ASP A 36 -29.66 -23.29 10.78
C ASP A 36 -30.98 -23.99 10.37
N GLU A 37 -31.84 -23.27 9.63
CA GLU A 37 -33.11 -23.78 9.11
C GLU A 37 -32.92 -24.82 7.99
N TYR A 38 -31.72 -24.95 7.43
CA TYR A 38 -31.38 -25.86 6.34
C TYR A 38 -30.26 -26.81 6.77
N GLU A 39 -30.08 -27.93 6.05
CA GLU A 39 -28.96 -28.81 6.34
C GLU A 39 -27.62 -28.12 6.02
N ALA A 40 -26.68 -28.23 6.96
CA ALA A 40 -25.32 -27.76 6.77
C ALA A 40 -24.66 -28.45 5.57
N PRO A 41 -23.70 -27.80 4.90
CA PRO A 41 -23.02 -28.37 3.75
C PRO A 41 -22.01 -29.47 4.13
N GLU A 42 -21.89 -30.48 3.28
CA GLU A 42 -20.68 -31.31 3.22
C GLU A 42 -19.56 -30.54 2.50
N ALA A 43 -18.47 -30.24 3.21
CA ALA A 43 -17.46 -29.28 2.75
C ALA A 43 -16.78 -29.63 1.41
N ASP A 44 -16.55 -30.91 1.13
CA ASP A 44 -15.89 -31.37 -0.11
C ASP A 44 -16.83 -31.37 -1.33
N THR A 45 -18.12 -31.09 -1.12
CA THR A 45 -19.12 -30.99 -2.18
C THR A 45 -19.39 -29.55 -2.62
N ILE A 46 -18.97 -28.56 -1.83
CA ILE A 46 -19.27 -27.14 -2.08
C ILE A 46 -18.59 -26.67 -3.37
N GLN A 47 -19.36 -26.06 -4.25
CA GLN A 47 -18.92 -25.53 -5.55
C GLN A 47 -19.60 -24.20 -5.86
N LEU A 48 -18.91 -23.34 -6.60
CA LEU A 48 -19.49 -22.10 -7.13
C LEU A 48 -19.75 -22.26 -8.62
N LEU A 49 -20.99 -22.02 -9.06
CA LEU A 49 -21.40 -22.15 -10.45
C LEU A 49 -21.96 -20.83 -10.99
N SER A 50 -21.75 -20.55 -12.28
CA SER A 50 -22.48 -19.50 -12.99
C SER A 50 -23.95 -19.87 -13.22
N GLN A 51 -24.75 -18.94 -13.74
CA GLN A 51 -26.11 -19.22 -14.22
C GLN A 51 -26.17 -20.29 -15.33
N GLU A 52 -25.07 -20.49 -16.05
CA GLU A 52 -24.95 -21.48 -17.13
C GLU A 52 -24.36 -22.82 -16.64
N ASP A 53 -24.31 -23.01 -15.33
CA ASP A 53 -23.71 -24.15 -14.63
C ASP A 53 -22.23 -24.38 -15.04
N VAL A 54 -21.49 -23.29 -15.26
CA VAL A 54 -20.04 -23.31 -15.44
C VAL A 54 -19.38 -23.14 -14.09
N GLU A 55 -18.44 -24.03 -13.74
CA GLU A 55 -17.70 -23.95 -12.49
C GLU A 55 -16.82 -22.69 -12.44
N ILE A 56 -17.01 -21.90 -11.38
CA ILE A 56 -16.23 -20.70 -11.07
C ILE A 56 -15.18 -21.07 -10.02
N PRO A 57 -13.90 -20.74 -10.22
CA PRO A 57 -12.87 -20.93 -9.20
C PRO A 57 -13.26 -20.26 -7.88
N ILE A 58 -13.19 -21.03 -6.79
CA ILE A 58 -13.47 -20.57 -5.44
C ILE A 58 -12.43 -21.12 -4.47
N GLN A 59 -12.01 -20.29 -3.53
CA GLN A 59 -11.09 -20.62 -2.45
C GLN A 59 -11.82 -20.44 -1.12
N PHE A 60 -11.73 -21.44 -0.25
CA PHE A 60 -12.35 -21.44 1.08
C PHE A 60 -11.28 -21.31 2.17
N PHE A 61 -11.58 -20.58 3.24
CA PHE A 61 -10.73 -20.43 4.42
C PHE A 61 -11.56 -20.05 5.65
N ASN A 62 -10.96 -20.14 6.84
CA ASN A 62 -11.60 -19.82 8.13
C ASN A 62 -13.00 -20.48 8.34
N PRO A 63 -13.13 -21.82 8.25
CA PRO A 63 -14.40 -22.46 8.52
C PRO A 63 -14.79 -22.31 9.99
N VAL A 64 -16.07 -22.02 10.24
CA VAL A 64 -16.66 -21.93 11.58
C VAL A 64 -17.64 -23.07 11.77
N LEU A 65 -17.52 -23.74 12.92
CA LEU A 65 -18.33 -24.91 13.25
C LEU A 65 -19.27 -24.61 14.42
N ALA A 66 -20.49 -25.12 14.37
CA ALA A 66 -21.39 -25.22 15.51
C ALA A 66 -21.90 -26.66 15.64
N ALA A 67 -21.80 -27.26 16.82
CA ALA A 67 -22.13 -28.67 17.06
C ALA A 67 -21.49 -29.64 16.03
N GLY A 68 -20.29 -29.31 15.54
CA GLY A 68 -19.56 -30.08 14.55
C GLY A 68 -20.08 -29.98 13.10
N LYS A 69 -21.06 -29.12 12.82
CA LYS A 69 -21.52 -28.79 11.47
C LYS A 69 -20.92 -27.46 10.99
N LEU A 70 -20.67 -27.32 9.69
CA LEU A 70 -20.18 -26.07 9.08
C LEU A 70 -21.30 -25.03 9.06
N VAL A 71 -21.12 -23.91 9.78
CA VAL A 71 -22.11 -22.82 9.85
C VAL A 71 -21.70 -21.57 9.09
N SER A 72 -20.39 -21.35 8.90
CA SER A 72 -19.92 -20.29 8.00
C SER A 72 -18.52 -20.59 7.48
N VAL A 73 -18.17 -19.93 6.38
CA VAL A 73 -16.82 -20.02 5.80
C VAL A 73 -16.49 -18.73 5.05
N ASP A 74 -15.24 -18.28 5.12
CA ASP A 74 -14.76 -17.20 4.27
C ASP A 74 -14.43 -17.75 2.87
N VAL A 75 -14.82 -17.00 1.85
CA VAL A 75 -14.59 -17.35 0.45
C VAL A 75 -13.87 -16.24 -0.29
N ALA A 76 -13.04 -16.64 -1.25
CA ALA A 76 -12.47 -15.76 -2.26
C ALA A 76 -12.75 -16.32 -3.66
N PHE A 77 -13.26 -15.46 -4.55
CA PHE A 77 -13.44 -15.76 -5.98
C PHE A 77 -13.37 -14.48 -6.81
N LEU A 78 -13.26 -14.61 -8.14
CA LEU A 78 -13.23 -13.48 -9.08
C LEU A 78 -14.60 -13.30 -9.73
N CYS A 79 -15.05 -12.06 -9.81
CA CYS A 79 -16.33 -11.71 -10.41
C CYS A 79 -16.16 -10.89 -11.69
N ASN A 80 -17.02 -11.18 -12.67
CA ASN A 80 -17.16 -10.41 -13.90
C ASN A 80 -18.61 -9.91 -14.01
N ILE A 81 -18.79 -8.61 -14.29
CA ILE A 81 -20.11 -7.96 -14.45
C ILE A 81 -20.04 -7.01 -15.64
N ASP A 82 -20.75 -7.35 -16.72
CA ASP A 82 -20.72 -6.58 -17.98
C ASP A 82 -21.65 -5.35 -17.97
N HIS A 83 -22.78 -5.43 -17.26
CA HIS A 83 -23.84 -4.40 -17.30
C HIS A 83 -24.22 -3.87 -15.92
N THR A 84 -24.93 -4.69 -15.11
CA THR A 84 -25.53 -4.21 -13.86
C THR A 84 -25.40 -5.21 -12.73
N GLU A 85 -25.65 -6.48 -13.01
CA GLU A 85 -25.64 -7.54 -12.01
C GLU A 85 -25.23 -8.88 -12.62
N THR A 86 -24.80 -9.79 -11.75
CA THR A 86 -24.60 -11.20 -12.08
C THR A 86 -24.97 -12.04 -10.86
N VAL A 87 -25.37 -13.29 -11.09
CA VAL A 87 -25.69 -14.22 -10.00
C VAL A 87 -24.85 -15.48 -10.17
N TYR A 88 -24.17 -15.86 -9.10
CA TYR A 88 -23.55 -17.19 -8.99
C TYR A 88 -24.34 -18.04 -8.00
N TYR A 89 -24.20 -19.35 -8.09
CA TYR A 89 -24.84 -20.30 -7.19
C TYR A 89 -23.78 -21.06 -6.42
N LEU A 90 -23.80 -20.93 -5.10
CA LEU A 90 -23.03 -21.81 -4.23
C LEU A 90 -23.85 -23.09 -4.01
N CYS A 91 -23.39 -24.20 -4.58
CA CYS A 91 -24.08 -25.48 -4.60
C CYS A 91 -23.38 -26.47 -3.66
N TYR A 92 -24.14 -27.28 -2.93
CA TYR A 92 -23.59 -28.28 -2.01
C TYR A 92 -24.59 -29.41 -1.72
N ASP A 93 -24.07 -30.54 -1.23
CA ASP A 93 -24.87 -31.64 -0.68
C ASP A 93 -24.99 -31.54 0.85
N ALA A 94 -26.05 -32.10 1.40
CA ALA A 94 -26.26 -32.11 2.85
C ALA A 94 -25.12 -32.84 3.58
N ALA A 95 -24.68 -32.28 4.71
CA ALA A 95 -23.62 -32.83 5.54
C ALA A 95 -23.94 -34.25 5.98
N LYS A 96 -22.99 -35.15 5.74
CA LYS A 96 -22.97 -36.53 6.27
C LYS A 96 -21.88 -36.68 7.33
N SER A 97 -20.90 -35.80 7.29
CA SER A 97 -19.79 -35.71 8.24
C SER A 97 -20.11 -34.82 9.44
N ILE A 98 -19.47 -35.12 10.56
CA ILE A 98 -19.38 -34.22 11.72
C ILE A 98 -17.90 -33.91 11.91
N TYR A 99 -17.56 -32.63 11.92
CA TYR A 99 -16.20 -32.14 12.12
C TYR A 99 -15.92 -31.94 13.61
N THR A 100 -14.70 -32.28 14.07
CA THR A 100 -14.33 -32.07 15.48
C THR A 100 -13.69 -30.70 15.71
N LYS A 101 -13.00 -30.18 14.69
CA LYS A 101 -12.39 -28.84 14.68
C LYS A 101 -12.28 -28.30 13.25
N ALA A 102 -12.04 -27.00 13.13
CA ALA A 102 -11.93 -26.28 11.85
C ALA A 102 -10.89 -26.91 10.89
N ASP A 103 -9.74 -27.34 11.42
CA ASP A 103 -8.65 -27.95 10.61
C ASP A 103 -9.05 -29.28 9.93
N ASP A 104 -10.09 -29.94 10.45
CA ASP A 104 -10.58 -31.21 9.91
C ASP A 104 -11.42 -30.98 8.64
N VAL A 105 -11.95 -29.77 8.44
CA VAL A 105 -12.80 -29.44 7.30
C VAL A 105 -11.95 -29.48 6.02
N LYS A 106 -12.28 -30.41 5.12
CA LYS A 106 -11.63 -30.53 3.81
C LYS A 106 -12.57 -30.07 2.73
N PHE A 107 -12.31 -28.89 2.20
CA PHE A 107 -13.01 -28.39 1.02
C PHE A 107 -12.48 -29.06 -0.24
N ARG A 108 -13.30 -29.05 -1.29
CA ARG A 108 -12.86 -29.39 -2.64
C ARG A 108 -11.68 -28.45 -3.01
N PRO A 109 -10.57 -28.97 -3.58
CA PRO A 109 -9.52 -28.12 -4.11
C PRO A 109 -10.07 -27.18 -5.19
N CYS A 110 -9.52 -25.96 -5.25
CA CYS A 110 -9.85 -25.03 -6.33
C CYS A 110 -9.55 -25.67 -7.70
N CYS A 111 -10.38 -25.39 -8.70
CA CYS A 111 -10.26 -25.98 -10.03
C CYS A 111 -9.12 -25.40 -10.90
N ILE A 112 -8.28 -24.53 -10.33
CA ILE A 112 -7.13 -23.92 -10.99
C ILE A 112 -5.89 -23.95 -10.07
N GLU A 113 -4.70 -23.81 -10.66
CA GLU A 113 -3.44 -23.66 -9.89
C GLU A 113 -3.34 -22.29 -9.23
N GLY A 114 -3.72 -21.21 -9.93
CA GLY A 114 -3.83 -19.88 -9.35
C GLY A 114 -2.50 -19.15 -9.08
N ILE A 115 -2.45 -18.38 -8.00
CA ILE A 115 -1.25 -17.68 -7.50
C ILE A 115 -0.18 -18.71 -7.18
N SER A 116 1.03 -18.49 -7.72
CA SER A 116 2.18 -19.35 -7.43
C SER A 116 3.26 -18.61 -6.64
N GLN A 117 3.96 -19.36 -5.78
CA GLN A 117 5.11 -18.86 -5.03
C GLN A 117 6.39 -19.17 -5.80
N LEU A 118 7.13 -18.12 -6.15
CA LEU A 118 8.44 -18.21 -6.77
C LEU A 118 9.55 -18.15 -5.70
N PRO A 119 10.76 -18.63 -6.00
CA PRO A 119 11.93 -18.37 -5.16
C PRO A 119 12.14 -16.86 -5.01
N THR A 120 12.37 -16.42 -3.76
CA THR A 120 12.72 -15.03 -3.45
C THR A 120 14.08 -14.68 -4.04
N THR A 121 14.27 -13.41 -4.37
CA THR A 121 15.51 -12.89 -4.98
C THR A 121 16.25 -11.93 -4.04
N LEU A 122 15.54 -11.28 -3.12
CA LEU A 122 16.09 -10.39 -2.11
C LEU A 122 16.40 -11.18 -0.83
N LYS A 123 17.44 -10.75 -0.11
CA LYS A 123 17.94 -11.45 1.09
C LYS A 123 16.91 -11.53 2.22
N ASP A 124 16.06 -10.52 2.32
CA ASP A 124 14.95 -10.36 3.26
C ASP A 124 13.58 -10.60 2.60
N GLY A 125 13.58 -11.20 1.39
CA GLY A 125 12.38 -11.64 0.70
C GLY A 125 11.62 -12.67 1.52
N PHE A 126 10.32 -12.42 1.74
CA PHE A 126 9.43 -13.31 2.45
C PHE A 126 8.59 -14.16 1.48
N ARG A 127 7.96 -13.49 0.50
CA ARG A 127 7.20 -14.16 -0.56
C ARG A 127 7.42 -13.45 -1.88
N ARG A 128 7.71 -14.23 -2.92
CA ARG A 128 7.66 -13.75 -4.29
C ARG A 128 6.49 -14.43 -4.97
N LEU A 129 5.51 -13.64 -5.42
CA LEU A 129 4.24 -14.15 -5.93
C LEU A 129 4.14 -13.86 -7.43
N ASP A 130 3.79 -14.88 -8.21
CA ASP A 130 3.18 -14.68 -9.53
C ASP A 130 1.67 -14.79 -9.36
N THR A 131 0.99 -13.64 -9.42
CA THR A 131 -0.47 -13.57 -9.26
C THR A 131 -1.20 -13.87 -10.57
N GLY A 132 -0.50 -14.20 -11.65
CA GLY A 132 -1.05 -14.27 -13.00
C GLY A 132 -1.13 -12.91 -13.69
N TYR A 133 -1.27 -11.80 -12.93
CA TYR A 133 -1.21 -10.43 -13.44
C TYR A 133 0.13 -9.75 -13.11
N TYR A 134 0.58 -9.90 -11.86
CA TYR A 134 1.85 -9.37 -11.35
C TYR A 134 2.86 -10.46 -11.07
N ILE A 135 4.13 -10.12 -11.19
CA ILE A 135 5.20 -10.74 -10.41
C ILE A 135 5.64 -9.69 -9.39
N LEU A 136 5.58 -10.04 -8.10
CA LEU A 136 5.99 -9.13 -7.02
C LEU A 136 6.76 -9.85 -5.93
N GLU A 137 7.63 -9.12 -5.22
CA GLU A 137 8.37 -9.62 -4.06
C GLU A 137 8.06 -8.79 -2.82
N PHE A 138 7.52 -9.48 -1.80
CA PHE A 138 7.14 -8.94 -0.51
C PHE A 138 8.22 -9.27 0.53
N CYS A 139 8.70 -8.26 1.24
CA CYS A 139 9.91 -8.30 2.05
C CYS A 139 9.68 -7.82 3.48
N ARG A 140 10.46 -8.40 4.41
CA ARG A 140 10.42 -8.07 5.84
C ARG A 140 11.23 -6.84 6.23
N GLY A 141 12.09 -6.36 5.33
CA GLY A 141 13.16 -5.44 5.69
C GLY A 141 14.25 -6.18 6.46
N ASN A 142 15.43 -5.57 6.53
CA ASN A 142 16.60 -6.17 7.19
C ASN A 142 17.06 -5.37 8.42
N GLY A 143 16.49 -4.20 8.69
CA GLY A 143 16.82 -3.36 9.85
C GLY A 143 18.24 -2.79 9.84
N GLY A 144 18.92 -2.75 8.68
CA GLY A 144 20.31 -2.34 8.54
C GLY A 144 20.58 -0.83 8.65
N GLY A 145 19.55 0.00 8.67
CA GLY A 145 19.67 1.46 8.75
C GLY A 145 20.15 2.11 7.45
N ASP A 146 19.98 1.42 6.32
CA ASP A 146 20.29 1.93 4.98
C ASP A 146 19.08 1.85 4.04
N ILE A 147 19.18 2.51 2.88
CA ILE A 147 18.12 2.55 1.86
C ILE A 147 17.64 1.15 1.40
N SER A 148 18.49 0.11 1.51
CA SER A 148 18.15 -1.26 1.13
C SER A 148 17.40 -2.03 2.24
N SER A 149 17.13 -1.38 3.36
CA SER A 149 16.60 -2.04 4.55
C SER A 149 15.07 -2.00 4.66
N LYS A 150 14.40 -1.37 3.69
CA LYS A 150 12.94 -1.14 3.67
C LYS A 150 12.13 -2.45 3.61
N TRP A 151 10.90 -2.42 4.13
CA TRP A 151 9.94 -3.52 4.09
C TRP A 151 8.72 -3.16 3.22
N GLY A 152 7.90 -4.16 2.87
CA GLY A 152 6.78 -3.99 1.95
C GLY A 152 7.05 -4.67 0.61
N ILE A 153 6.44 -4.18 -0.47
CA ILE A 153 6.73 -4.68 -1.82
C ILE A 153 8.01 -4.01 -2.31
N ARG A 154 9.03 -4.79 -2.70
CA ARG A 154 10.35 -4.29 -3.15
C ARG A 154 10.69 -4.61 -4.60
N SER A 155 9.80 -5.34 -5.27
CA SER A 155 9.81 -5.55 -6.71
C SER A 155 8.38 -5.77 -7.13
N ILE A 156 7.96 -5.12 -8.21
CA ILE A 156 6.63 -5.32 -8.78
C ILE A 156 6.67 -5.07 -10.28
N GLN A 157 6.11 -6.01 -11.02
CA GLN A 157 6.06 -6.00 -12.47
C GLN A 157 4.69 -6.47 -12.94
N ALA A 158 4.02 -5.67 -13.77
CA ALA A 158 2.92 -6.19 -14.58
C ALA A 158 3.49 -7.13 -15.65
N LYS A 159 2.99 -8.37 -15.70
CA LYS A 159 3.54 -9.39 -16.62
C LYS A 159 3.48 -8.96 -18.08
N ALA A 160 2.41 -8.28 -18.46
CA ALA A 160 2.22 -7.77 -19.82
C ALA A 160 3.21 -6.65 -20.20
N GLU A 161 3.69 -5.85 -19.23
CA GLU A 161 4.66 -4.79 -19.51
C GLU A 161 6.09 -5.32 -19.54
N GLY A 162 6.42 -6.26 -18.66
CA GLY A 162 7.79 -6.78 -18.59
C GLY A 162 8.76 -5.95 -17.74
N LYS A 163 8.29 -4.86 -17.10
CA LYS A 163 9.13 -3.88 -16.39
C LYS A 163 8.93 -3.94 -14.88
N ASP A 164 10.02 -4.06 -14.13
CA ASP A 164 10.02 -3.87 -12.66
C ASP A 164 10.07 -2.37 -12.34
N LEU A 165 9.17 -1.93 -11.45
CA LEU A 165 9.06 -0.52 -11.04
C LEU A 165 10.10 -0.09 -9.99
N MET A 166 10.92 -1.02 -9.48
CA MET A 166 11.89 -0.75 -8.39
C MET A 166 13.34 -1.14 -8.74
N ARG A 167 13.65 -1.34 -10.03
CA ARG A 167 14.97 -1.78 -10.56
C ARG A 167 15.60 -3.02 -9.93
N GLY A 168 14.91 -3.74 -9.05
CA GLY A 168 15.47 -4.82 -8.25
C GLY A 168 16.70 -4.41 -7.41
N THR A 169 16.94 -3.11 -7.19
CA THR A 169 18.02 -2.64 -6.29
C THR A 169 17.66 -2.91 -4.84
N GLY A 170 16.36 -2.99 -4.56
CA GLY A 170 15.81 -3.12 -3.23
C GLY A 170 15.86 -1.80 -2.44
N GLU A 171 16.32 -0.69 -3.01
CA GLU A 171 16.51 0.57 -2.27
C GLU A 171 15.20 1.33 -2.01
N ASN A 172 14.11 0.89 -2.63
CA ASN A 172 12.78 1.48 -2.52
C ASN A 172 11.74 0.40 -2.22
N ALA A 173 10.62 0.83 -1.66
CA ALA A 173 9.51 -0.06 -1.34
C ALA A 173 8.16 0.63 -1.46
N MET A 174 7.12 -0.17 -1.66
CA MET A 174 5.73 0.26 -1.49
C MET A 174 5.20 -0.15 -0.11
N GLY A 175 4.45 0.78 0.49
CA GLY A 175 3.72 0.61 1.74
C GLY A 175 4.49 1.00 3.00
N GLY A 176 5.56 1.77 2.86
CA GLY A 176 6.30 2.33 3.99
C GLY A 176 5.43 3.25 4.84
N LEU A 177 5.66 3.25 6.16
CA LEU A 177 5.00 4.12 7.13
C LEU A 177 6.02 5.07 7.77
N TYR A 178 5.75 6.38 7.72
CA TYR A 178 6.71 7.42 8.11
C TYR A 178 6.17 8.35 9.21
N GLY A 179 5.80 9.58 8.88
CA GLY A 179 5.29 10.56 9.85
C GLY A 179 4.06 10.06 10.62
N PRO A 180 3.88 10.42 11.91
CA PRO A 180 4.74 11.34 12.67
C PRO A 180 5.94 10.66 13.32
N PHE A 181 6.05 9.32 13.20
CA PHE A 181 7.12 8.56 13.83
C PHE A 181 8.47 8.88 13.24
N PHE A 182 8.52 9.12 11.92
CA PHE A 182 9.75 9.45 11.21
C PHE A 182 9.71 10.90 10.78
N THR A 183 10.22 11.74 11.67
CA THR A 183 10.37 13.17 11.44
C THR A 183 11.65 13.69 12.08
N VAL A 184 12.17 14.80 11.55
CA VAL A 184 13.30 15.54 12.16
C VAL A 184 13.05 15.87 13.63
N ASN A 185 11.80 16.12 14.01
CA ASN A 185 11.44 16.42 15.41
C ASN A 185 11.52 15.21 16.33
N ASN A 186 11.14 14.04 15.83
CA ASN A 186 11.21 12.80 16.60
C ASN A 186 12.63 12.18 16.55
N GLY A 187 13.55 12.76 15.77
CA GLY A 187 14.92 12.25 15.63
C GLY A 187 14.97 10.86 15.00
N LEU A 188 13.94 10.45 14.27
CA LEU A 188 13.92 9.21 13.51
C LEU A 188 13.59 9.62 12.10
N ILE A 189 14.42 9.27 11.12
CA ILE A 189 14.23 9.85 9.79
C ILE A 189 13.90 8.82 8.71
N ASN A 190 14.10 7.52 8.96
CA ASN A 190 13.60 6.45 8.09
C ASN A 190 13.25 5.15 8.88
N ALA A 191 11.95 4.86 9.00
CA ALA A 191 11.43 3.68 9.71
C ALA A 191 11.85 2.38 9.11
N PRO A 192 11.59 2.20 7.80
CA PRO A 192 11.63 0.86 7.28
C PRO A 192 13.04 0.31 7.37
N GLU A 193 14.02 1.22 7.41
CA GLU A 193 15.41 0.87 7.43
C GLU A 193 15.91 0.35 8.77
N THR A 194 15.30 0.73 9.90
CA THR A 194 15.80 0.41 11.24
C THR A 194 14.94 -0.63 11.98
N THR A 195 13.89 -1.12 11.33
CA THR A 195 12.95 -2.09 11.90
C THR A 195 12.81 -3.29 10.98
N VAL A 196 12.99 -4.49 11.52
CA VAL A 196 12.61 -5.73 10.84
C VAL A 196 11.15 -6.00 11.15
N ALA A 197 10.30 -6.06 10.12
CA ALA A 197 8.89 -6.37 10.30
C ALA A 197 8.66 -7.89 10.40
N GLU A 198 7.74 -8.29 11.26
CA GLU A 198 7.21 -9.64 11.29
C GLU A 198 6.11 -9.76 10.23
N ILE A 199 5.99 -10.95 9.62
CA ILE A 199 4.95 -11.23 8.64
C ILE A 199 4.30 -12.57 8.97
N ASP A 200 3.00 -12.50 9.29
CA ASP A 200 2.13 -13.64 9.48
C ASP A 200 1.38 -13.98 8.19
N VAL A 201 1.31 -15.28 7.88
CA VAL A 201 0.46 -15.80 6.81
C VAL A 201 -0.95 -15.96 7.37
N LEU A 202 -1.88 -15.11 6.93
CA LEU A 202 -3.29 -15.21 7.32
C LEU A 202 -4.06 -16.14 6.37
N VAL A 203 -3.80 -16.01 5.06
CA VAL A 203 -4.39 -16.85 4.02
C VAL A 203 -3.38 -17.03 2.90
N GLU A 204 -3.19 -18.26 2.44
CA GLU A 204 -2.46 -18.56 1.19
C GLU A 204 -3.30 -19.54 0.38
N GLY A 205 -3.57 -19.18 -0.87
CA GLY A 205 -4.30 -20.05 -1.78
C GLY A 205 -4.29 -19.55 -3.23
N PRO A 206 -4.92 -20.31 -4.12
CA PRO A 206 -4.82 -20.10 -5.57
C PRO A 206 -5.47 -18.80 -6.05
N LEU A 207 -6.43 -18.24 -5.33
CA LEU A 207 -7.15 -17.02 -5.75
C LEU A 207 -6.77 -15.80 -4.92
N TYR A 208 -6.37 -16.02 -3.68
CA TYR A 208 -6.22 -14.97 -2.68
C TYR A 208 -5.13 -15.31 -1.68
N CYS A 209 -4.21 -14.36 -1.49
CA CYS A 209 -3.23 -14.38 -0.42
C CYS A 209 -3.42 -13.16 0.48
N LYS A 210 -3.33 -13.37 1.79
CA LYS A 210 -3.45 -12.34 2.83
C LYS A 210 -2.31 -12.47 3.82
N TYR A 211 -1.59 -11.37 4.04
CA TYR A 211 -0.46 -11.31 4.95
C TYR A 211 -0.61 -10.16 5.92
N LEU A 212 -0.29 -10.38 7.19
CA LEU A 212 -0.19 -9.30 8.17
C LEU A 212 1.29 -8.97 8.37
N LEU A 213 1.71 -7.79 7.91
CA LEU A 213 3.00 -7.22 8.24
C LEU A 213 2.85 -6.34 9.47
N HIS A 214 3.65 -6.57 10.51
CA HIS A 214 3.53 -5.82 11.76
C HIS A 214 4.87 -5.66 12.48
N GLY A 215 4.92 -4.72 13.41
CA GLY A 215 6.09 -4.46 14.22
C GLY A 215 5.89 -3.27 15.15
N MET A 216 6.99 -2.87 15.80
CA MET A 216 7.04 -1.71 16.69
C MET A 216 7.76 -0.56 16.01
N PHE A 217 7.23 0.64 16.13
CA PHE A 217 8.01 1.83 15.84
C PHE A 217 9.14 1.99 16.89
N PRO A 218 10.38 2.25 16.48
CA PRO A 218 11.46 2.62 17.40
C PRO A 218 11.09 3.85 18.24
N ASN A 219 11.60 3.90 19.47
CA ASN A 219 11.37 5.03 20.36
C ASN A 219 12.30 6.20 20.00
N GLY A 220 11.72 7.24 19.40
CA GLY A 220 12.39 8.49 19.03
C GLY A 220 12.66 9.43 20.20
N LEU A 221 12.54 10.74 19.96
CA LEU A 221 12.73 11.80 20.96
C LEU A 221 11.42 12.27 21.59
N ASP A 222 10.26 11.99 20.98
CA ASP A 222 8.94 12.32 21.50
C ASP A 222 8.34 11.14 22.30
N PRO A 223 8.22 11.27 23.64
CA PRO A 223 7.65 10.22 24.48
C PRO A 223 6.19 9.87 24.14
N LYS A 224 5.44 10.77 23.50
CA LYS A 224 4.05 10.50 23.10
C LYS A 224 3.94 9.42 22.02
N LEU A 225 5.04 9.18 21.29
CA LEU A 225 5.13 8.20 20.22
C LEU A 225 5.81 6.90 20.65
N TYR A 226 6.09 6.72 21.95
CA TYR A 226 6.75 5.51 22.42
C TYR A 226 5.84 4.29 22.41
N ASN A 227 6.46 3.13 22.15
CA ASN A 227 5.85 1.81 22.22
C ASN A 227 4.56 1.71 21.40
N LYS A 228 4.61 2.21 20.15
CA LYS A 228 3.49 2.15 19.21
C LYS A 228 3.74 1.03 18.21
N GLU A 229 2.71 0.23 17.97
CA GLU A 229 2.69 -0.81 16.95
C GLU A 229 2.23 -0.25 15.61
N PHE A 230 2.74 -0.83 14.53
CA PHE A 230 2.14 -0.74 13.21
C PHE A 230 1.66 -2.11 12.73
N LYS A 231 0.57 -2.10 11.96
CA LYS A 231 0.04 -3.26 11.27
C LYS A 231 -0.39 -2.85 9.87
N VAL A 232 0.03 -3.63 8.89
CA VAL A 232 -0.35 -3.49 7.48
C VAL A 232 -0.79 -4.85 6.98
N THR A 233 -2.09 -5.01 6.78
CA THR A 233 -2.65 -6.23 6.17
C THR A 233 -2.61 -6.08 4.67
N TRP A 234 -1.84 -6.91 3.99
CA TRP A 234 -1.71 -6.95 2.53
C TRP A 234 -2.57 -8.05 1.92
N GLU A 235 -3.17 -7.73 0.77
CA GLU A 235 -4.07 -8.62 0.05
C GLU A 235 -3.72 -8.63 -1.45
N PHE A 236 -3.48 -9.85 -1.95
CA PHE A 236 -3.12 -10.11 -3.34
C PHE A 236 -4.11 -11.08 -3.97
N PHE A 237 -4.45 -10.83 -5.24
CA PHE A 237 -5.54 -11.54 -5.92
C PHE A 237 -5.08 -12.09 -7.26
N TYR A 238 -5.55 -13.28 -7.60
CA TYR A 238 -5.26 -13.93 -8.88
C TYR A 238 -5.85 -13.14 -10.05
N MET A 239 -5.07 -12.94 -11.12
CA MET A 239 -5.47 -12.26 -12.37
C MET A 239 -6.15 -10.89 -12.22
N SER A 240 -6.06 -10.28 -11.05
CA SER A 240 -6.59 -8.96 -10.79
C SER A 240 -5.48 -7.92 -10.97
N PRO A 241 -5.77 -6.75 -11.55
CA PRO A 241 -4.83 -5.66 -11.54
C PRO A 241 -4.77 -4.99 -10.15
N TRP A 242 -5.50 -5.47 -9.15
CA TRP A 242 -5.54 -4.85 -7.84
C TRP A 242 -4.67 -5.57 -6.83
N PHE A 243 -4.12 -4.79 -5.92
CA PHE A 243 -3.76 -5.25 -4.59
C PHE A 243 -4.17 -4.16 -3.61
N ARG A 244 -4.44 -4.55 -2.38
CA ARG A 244 -4.86 -3.59 -1.36
C ARG A 244 -4.14 -3.85 -0.05
N ARG A 245 -4.04 -2.79 0.74
CA ARG A 245 -3.51 -2.85 2.09
C ARG A 245 -4.43 -2.12 3.06
N TYR A 246 -4.57 -2.66 4.26
CA TYR A 246 -5.25 -2.01 5.37
C TYR A 246 -4.20 -1.61 6.41
N VAL A 247 -4.14 -0.32 6.71
CA VAL A 247 -3.13 0.29 7.58
C VAL A 247 -3.78 0.68 8.90
N GLU A 248 -3.17 0.26 10.00
CA GLU A 248 -3.53 0.65 11.35
C GLU A 248 -2.30 0.75 12.26
N THR A 249 -2.42 1.52 13.34
CA THR A 249 -1.39 1.62 14.37
C THR A 249 -2.03 1.64 15.75
N THR A 250 -1.23 1.47 16.79
CA THR A 250 -1.65 1.89 18.13
C THR A 250 -2.05 3.38 18.09
N PRO A 251 -3.18 3.79 18.70
CA PRO A 251 -3.57 5.19 18.74
C PRO A 251 -2.50 6.10 19.35
N PHE A 252 -2.36 7.31 18.80
CA PHE A 252 -1.40 8.31 19.23
C PHE A 252 -1.91 9.73 19.01
N GLU A 253 -1.31 10.67 19.75
CA GLU A 253 -1.50 12.11 19.59
C GLU A 253 -0.18 12.82 19.85
N THR A 254 0.24 13.67 18.92
CA THR A 254 1.52 14.40 18.97
C THR A 254 1.39 15.75 18.24
N THR A 255 2.51 16.43 18.00
CA THR A 255 2.62 17.64 17.19
C THR A 255 3.71 17.46 16.15
N VAL A 256 3.40 17.73 14.89
CA VAL A 256 4.37 17.84 13.78
C VAL A 256 4.29 19.25 13.23
N ASP A 257 5.43 19.90 13.03
CA ASP A 257 5.48 21.31 12.58
C ASP A 257 4.64 22.27 13.46
N GLY A 258 4.61 22.01 14.78
CA GLY A 258 3.80 22.78 15.73
C GLY A 258 2.28 22.60 15.60
N MET A 259 1.82 21.75 14.66
CA MET A 259 0.42 21.44 14.43
C MET A 259 0.05 20.11 15.11
N PRO A 260 -1.13 19.99 15.73
CA PRO A 260 -1.56 18.74 16.35
C PRO A 260 -1.78 17.65 15.30
N VAL A 261 -1.34 16.43 15.62
CA VAL A 261 -1.53 15.24 14.80
C VAL A 261 -2.16 14.16 15.67
N LYS A 262 -3.27 13.59 15.22
CA LYS A 262 -3.95 12.49 15.91
C LYS A 262 -4.32 11.41 14.92
N ASN A 263 -3.78 10.20 15.10
CA ASN A 263 -4.03 9.05 14.23
C ASN A 263 -3.97 9.39 12.72
N GLN A 264 -2.99 10.20 12.32
CA GLN A 264 -2.69 10.46 10.92
C GLN A 264 -1.27 9.98 10.65
N ILE A 265 -1.08 9.24 9.56
CA ILE A 265 0.22 8.68 9.17
C ILE A 265 0.60 9.13 7.77
N THR A 266 1.89 9.07 7.48
CA THR A 266 2.41 9.09 6.11
C THR A 266 2.54 7.66 5.62
N VAL A 267 1.80 7.31 4.58
CA VAL A 267 2.02 6.12 3.76
C VAL A 267 2.78 6.56 2.52
N GLY A 268 3.87 5.87 2.18
CA GLY A 268 4.66 6.15 0.99
C GLY A 268 4.76 4.95 0.07
N ASP A 269 4.64 5.21 -1.23
CA ASP A 269 4.99 4.29 -2.31
C ASP A 269 6.11 4.90 -3.14
N GLU A 270 7.25 4.20 -3.17
CA GLU A 270 8.46 4.66 -3.86
C GLU A 270 8.77 3.78 -5.06
N PHE A 271 9.25 4.41 -6.13
CA PHE A 271 9.63 3.74 -7.37
C PHE A 271 11.00 4.23 -7.84
N ASP A 272 11.67 3.41 -8.65
CA ASP A 272 12.98 3.74 -9.21
C ASP A 272 13.11 3.25 -10.65
N SER A 273 13.50 4.16 -11.54
CA SER A 273 13.87 3.89 -12.94
C SER A 273 15.35 4.12 -13.23
N GLY A 274 16.09 4.63 -12.25
CA GLY A 274 17.50 4.94 -12.34
C GLY A 274 17.82 6.29 -12.96
N PRO A 275 19.10 6.67 -12.95
CA PRO A 275 19.53 8.00 -13.36
C PRO A 275 19.09 8.37 -14.78
N ASN A 276 18.65 9.61 -14.95
CA ASN A 276 18.15 10.22 -16.18
C ASN A 276 16.85 9.62 -16.72
N ASN A 277 16.04 8.99 -15.87
CA ASN A 277 14.73 8.48 -16.22
C ASN A 277 13.72 8.73 -15.08
N VAL A 278 12.43 8.49 -15.30
CA VAL A 278 11.42 8.34 -14.24
C VAL A 278 10.48 7.19 -14.59
N VAL A 279 10.00 6.43 -13.59
CA VAL A 279 8.98 5.39 -13.82
C VAL A 279 7.68 6.03 -14.33
N PHE A 280 7.34 7.18 -13.75
CA PHE A 280 6.16 7.96 -14.05
C PHE A 280 6.58 9.41 -14.24
N ASP A 281 6.04 10.06 -15.28
CA ASP A 281 6.33 11.45 -15.63
C ASP A 281 5.09 12.36 -15.52
N ARG A 282 3.93 11.77 -15.22
CA ARG A 282 2.68 12.49 -15.00
C ARG A 282 2.04 12.11 -13.68
N PHE A 283 1.36 13.09 -13.07
CA PHE A 283 0.52 12.90 -11.90
C PHE A 283 -0.88 13.49 -12.14
N ALA A 284 -1.91 12.78 -11.70
CA ALA A 284 -3.29 13.25 -11.75
C ALA A 284 -4.04 12.96 -10.44
N SER A 285 -5.01 13.84 -10.12
CA SER A 285 -6.05 13.63 -9.13
C SER A 285 -7.41 13.59 -9.81
N TYR A 286 -8.37 12.91 -9.20
CA TYR A 286 -9.71 12.72 -9.76
C TYR A 286 -10.41 14.06 -9.97
N GLY A 287 -10.90 14.32 -11.18
CA GLY A 287 -11.50 15.61 -11.56
C GLY A 287 -10.49 16.73 -11.83
N GLY A 288 -9.20 16.42 -11.93
CA GLY A 288 -8.11 17.38 -12.14
C GLY A 288 -7.30 17.64 -10.87
N THR A 289 -6.08 18.14 -11.05
CA THR A 289 -5.11 18.34 -9.97
C THR A 289 -4.95 19.82 -9.65
N ASP A 290 -5.39 20.23 -8.47
CA ASP A 290 -4.96 21.49 -7.86
C ASP A 290 -3.69 21.26 -7.04
N TYR A 291 -2.63 22.03 -7.31
CA TYR A 291 -1.31 21.78 -6.72
C TYR A 291 -0.45 23.03 -6.57
N ARG A 292 0.55 22.94 -5.69
CA ARG A 292 1.69 23.87 -5.59
C ARG A 292 2.98 23.18 -6.01
N GLU A 293 3.87 23.90 -6.67
CA GLU A 293 5.21 23.41 -7.08
C GLU A 293 6.30 23.80 -6.09
N GLY A 294 7.35 22.97 -6.01
CA GLY A 294 8.56 23.22 -5.24
C GLY A 294 8.49 22.74 -3.79
N ASP A 295 9.62 22.39 -3.22
CA ASP A 295 9.75 21.91 -1.83
C ASP A 295 10.60 22.89 -1.03
N ARG A 296 9.94 23.89 -0.44
CA ARG A 296 10.62 24.94 0.32
C ARG A 296 11.20 24.37 1.62
N TYR A 297 10.61 23.29 2.13
CA TYR A 297 11.12 22.57 3.28
C TYR A 297 12.47 21.93 2.95
N ALA A 298 12.57 21.18 1.85
CA ALA A 298 13.82 20.53 1.43
C ALA A 298 15.00 21.52 1.33
N VAL A 299 14.77 22.74 0.85
CA VAL A 299 15.80 23.80 0.79
C VAL A 299 16.29 24.22 2.19
N VAL A 300 15.37 24.36 3.16
CA VAL A 300 15.75 24.70 4.54
C VAL A 300 16.62 23.60 5.14
N LEU A 301 16.23 22.35 4.89
CA LEU A 301 16.91 21.17 5.39
C LEU A 301 18.32 21.05 4.86
N GLU A 302 18.50 21.26 3.56
CA GLU A 302 19.81 21.32 2.90
C GLU A 302 20.74 22.31 3.59
N GLU A 303 20.24 23.52 3.85
CA GLU A 303 21.01 24.58 4.50
C GLU A 303 21.48 24.15 5.90
N PHE A 304 20.61 23.50 6.67
CA PHE A 304 20.97 23.01 8.00
C PHE A 304 21.94 21.86 7.98
N VAL A 305 21.82 20.93 7.02
CA VAL A 305 22.80 19.85 6.80
C VAL A 305 24.18 20.46 6.51
N LEU A 306 24.26 21.38 5.54
CA LEU A 306 25.51 22.04 5.19
C LEU A 306 26.10 22.85 6.35
N LYS A 307 25.25 23.50 7.15
CA LYS A 307 25.67 24.20 8.37
C LYS A 307 26.29 23.24 9.37
N VAL A 308 25.64 22.11 9.67
CA VAL A 308 26.15 21.10 10.61
C VAL A 308 27.46 20.51 10.09
N LEU A 309 27.55 20.16 8.80
CA LEU A 309 28.78 19.66 8.20
C LEU A 309 29.92 20.69 8.22
N LYS A 310 29.61 21.99 8.12
CA LYS A 310 30.62 23.04 8.27
C LYS A 310 31.11 23.19 9.71
N GLU A 311 30.19 23.12 10.68
CA GLU A 311 30.49 23.30 12.11
C GLU A 311 31.20 22.07 12.71
N LYS A 312 30.80 20.86 12.29
CA LYS A 312 31.16 19.59 12.93
C LYS A 312 31.84 18.60 11.98
N GLY A 313 32.03 18.95 10.72
CA GLY A 313 32.57 18.08 9.68
C GLY A 313 33.89 17.39 10.04
N ASP A 314 34.71 18.02 10.87
CA ASP A 314 36.02 17.50 11.26
C ASP A 314 36.06 17.01 12.74
N SER A 315 34.90 16.95 13.40
CA SER A 315 34.79 16.64 14.84
C SER A 315 34.97 15.16 15.17
N ASN A 316 34.59 14.26 14.26
CA ASN A 316 34.77 12.82 14.41
C ASN A 316 34.87 12.14 13.03
N GLU A 317 35.04 10.82 13.00
CA GLU A 317 35.16 10.05 11.75
C GLU A 317 33.85 10.00 10.94
N LEU A 318 32.69 9.90 11.61
CA LEU A 318 31.37 9.87 10.94
C LEU A 318 31.12 11.16 10.15
N PHE A 319 31.35 12.31 10.78
CA PHE A 319 31.19 13.60 10.11
C PHE A 319 32.20 13.83 8.99
N ARG A 320 33.45 13.35 9.15
CA ARG A 320 34.46 13.44 8.08
C ARG A 320 34.06 12.61 6.89
N ALA A 321 33.66 11.36 7.11
CA ALA A 321 33.17 10.47 6.05
C ALA A 321 31.93 11.06 5.35
N CYS A 322 30.98 11.60 6.11
CA CYS A 322 29.79 12.25 5.55
C CYS A 322 30.17 13.48 4.70
N LYS A 323 31.04 14.36 5.20
CA LYS A 323 31.53 15.54 4.48
C LYS A 323 32.27 15.17 3.19
N GLU A 324 33.10 14.13 3.21
CA GLU A 324 33.79 13.60 2.02
C GLU A 324 32.80 13.03 0.99
N MET A 325 31.78 12.32 1.46
CA MET A 325 30.73 11.75 0.62
C MET A 325 29.90 12.85 -0.05
N VAL A 326 29.54 13.91 0.68
CA VAL A 326 28.80 15.08 0.15
C VAL A 326 29.61 15.80 -0.93
N GLY A 327 30.91 15.99 -0.69
CA GLY A 327 31.80 16.74 -1.55
C GLY A 327 31.28 18.15 -1.85
N ASP A 328 31.42 18.58 -3.11
CA ASP A 328 31.03 19.93 -3.55
C ASP A 328 29.55 20.05 -3.97
N ASN A 329 28.81 18.93 -4.04
CA ASN A 329 27.42 18.93 -4.50
C ASN A 329 26.57 17.93 -3.72
N ILE A 330 25.80 18.45 -2.78
CA ILE A 330 24.87 17.71 -1.93
C ILE A 330 23.80 16.94 -2.73
N HIS A 331 23.47 17.35 -3.95
CA HIS A 331 22.47 16.67 -4.76
C HIS A 331 22.95 15.37 -5.43
N LYS A 332 24.21 14.97 -5.22
CA LYS A 332 24.76 13.70 -5.75
C LYS A 332 24.39 12.48 -4.91
N LEU A 333 23.90 12.66 -3.68
CA LEU A 333 23.55 11.58 -2.77
C LEU A 333 22.04 11.52 -2.56
N SER A 334 21.55 10.35 -2.12
CA SER A 334 20.15 10.24 -1.66
C SER A 334 19.93 11.16 -0.47
N TRP A 335 18.76 11.79 -0.43
CA TRP A 335 18.34 12.66 0.68
C TRP A 335 18.32 11.90 2.02
N ASP A 336 18.08 10.59 1.98
CA ASP A 336 18.10 9.69 3.14
C ASP A 336 19.45 9.69 3.87
N TYR A 337 20.58 9.91 3.16
CA TYR A 337 21.90 9.95 3.79
C TYR A 337 22.13 11.22 4.63
N PHE A 338 21.63 12.37 4.17
CA PHE A 338 21.73 13.60 4.95
C PHE A 338 20.90 13.52 6.22
N TRP A 339 19.85 12.72 6.16
CA TRP A 339 18.95 12.53 7.27
C TRP A 339 19.51 11.74 8.43
N GLN A 340 20.46 10.86 8.18
CA GLN A 340 21.15 10.12 9.24
C GLN A 340 21.86 11.06 10.24
N ILE A 341 22.26 12.27 9.84
CA ILE A 341 22.85 13.27 10.75
C ILE A 341 21.91 13.60 11.90
N PHE A 342 20.61 13.68 11.63
CA PHE A 342 19.56 13.98 12.61
C PHE A 342 18.89 12.72 13.18
N GLY A 343 19.41 11.54 12.83
CA GLY A 343 18.93 10.26 13.32
C GLY A 343 19.49 9.94 14.70
N LYS A 344 18.59 9.81 15.68
CA LYS A 344 18.88 9.22 16.98
C LYS A 344 19.48 7.83 16.80
N GLY A 345 20.55 7.55 17.52
CA GLY A 345 21.27 6.28 17.44
C GLY A 345 22.29 6.17 16.30
N MET A 346 22.34 7.14 15.37
CA MET A 346 23.32 7.16 14.27
C MET A 346 24.68 7.73 14.67
N GLY A 347 24.79 8.33 15.87
CA GLY A 347 26.07 8.78 16.44
C GLY A 347 26.61 10.11 15.89
N TYR A 348 25.90 10.78 14.98
CA TYR A 348 26.28 12.10 14.48
C TYR A 348 26.05 13.20 15.52
N LEU A 349 24.81 13.33 16.00
CA LEU A 349 24.40 14.36 16.95
C LEU A 349 23.88 13.72 18.24
N SER A 350 24.04 14.40 19.38
CA SER A 350 23.36 13.98 20.62
C SER A 350 21.86 14.30 20.57
N ASP A 351 21.06 13.66 21.43
CA ASP A 351 19.62 13.93 21.55
C ASP A 351 19.32 15.42 21.81
N GLU A 352 20.13 16.10 22.62
CA GLU A 352 20.02 17.55 22.87
C GLU A 352 20.33 18.37 21.61
N GLU A 353 21.36 17.98 20.85
CA GLU A 353 21.75 18.67 19.63
C GLU A 353 20.67 18.52 18.55
N ILE A 354 20.13 17.31 18.37
CA ILE A 354 19.01 17.05 17.47
C ILE A 354 17.85 17.98 17.84
N LYS A 355 17.43 18.01 19.12
CA LYS A 355 16.33 18.91 19.56
C LYS A 355 16.59 20.38 19.23
N VAL A 356 17.82 20.87 19.45
CA VAL A 356 18.20 22.26 19.18
C VAL A 356 18.16 22.57 17.68
N TYR A 357 18.70 21.70 16.83
CA TYR A 357 18.66 21.91 15.38
C TYR A 357 17.25 21.76 14.84
N SER A 358 16.48 20.76 15.28
CA SER A 358 15.08 20.57 14.87
C SER A 358 14.23 21.81 15.17
N GLN A 359 14.38 22.45 16.34
CA GLN A 359 13.68 23.70 16.64
C GLN A 359 14.04 24.85 15.68
N GLN A 360 15.31 24.96 15.28
CA GLN A 360 15.75 25.98 14.32
C GLN A 360 15.20 25.70 12.91
N ILE A 361 15.25 24.43 12.49
CA ILE A 361 14.68 23.94 11.23
C ILE A 361 13.19 24.25 11.19
N LEU A 362 12.43 23.84 12.21
CA LEU A 362 10.98 24.08 12.30
C LEU A 362 10.63 25.55 12.16
N LYS A 363 11.30 26.42 12.92
CA LYS A 363 11.02 27.86 12.87
C LYS A 363 11.19 28.41 11.46
N LYS A 364 12.24 28.00 10.76
CA LYS A 364 12.53 28.47 9.40
C LYS A 364 11.60 27.82 8.36
N ALA A 365 11.41 26.51 8.45
CA ALA A 365 10.48 25.73 7.63
C ALA A 365 9.07 26.32 7.70
N HIS A 366 8.54 26.52 8.91
CA HIS A 366 7.21 27.08 9.13
C HIS A 366 7.06 28.47 8.48
N TYR A 367 8.09 29.32 8.61
CA TYR A 367 8.09 30.63 7.98
C TYR A 367 8.04 30.56 6.46
N VAL A 368 8.91 29.76 5.82
CA VAL A 368 8.98 29.71 4.34
C VAL A 368 7.79 28.98 3.69
N THR A 369 7.19 28.04 4.41
CA THR A 369 6.07 27.22 3.89
C THR A 369 4.71 27.87 4.13
N HIS A 370 4.50 28.53 5.27
CA HIS A 370 3.18 29.06 5.64
C HIS A 370 3.09 30.59 5.65
N MET A 371 4.19 31.32 5.88
CA MET A 371 4.14 32.78 6.15
C MET A 371 4.75 33.67 5.06
N LYS A 372 5.86 33.26 4.43
CA LYS A 372 6.69 34.13 3.58
C LYS A 372 6.01 34.56 2.28
N ASP A 373 5.29 33.65 1.64
CA ASP A 373 4.51 33.88 0.43
C ASP A 373 3.20 33.12 0.60
N GLY A 374 2.07 33.84 0.60
CA GLY A 374 0.77 33.29 1.00
C GLY A 374 0.46 31.98 0.28
N ARG A 375 0.35 30.87 1.03
CA ARG A 375 0.15 29.49 0.54
C ARG A 375 -0.98 29.31 -0.50
N ARG A 376 -1.90 30.27 -0.58
CA ARG A 376 -3.07 30.29 -1.48
C ARG A 376 -2.82 30.99 -2.82
N GLY A 377 -1.76 31.78 -2.97
CA GLY A 377 -1.51 32.59 -4.17
C GLY A 377 -0.92 31.82 -5.36
N ASP A 378 -0.33 30.64 -5.10
CA ASP A 378 0.49 29.89 -6.06
C ASP A 378 -0.15 28.54 -6.48
N ILE A 379 -1.46 28.36 -6.28
CA ILE A 379 -2.17 27.13 -6.67
C ILE A 379 -2.37 27.11 -8.18
N LYS A 380 -1.89 26.05 -8.82
CA LYS A 380 -2.07 25.74 -10.24
C LYS A 380 -3.10 24.63 -10.40
N HIS A 381 -3.66 24.52 -11.60
CA HIS A 381 -4.58 23.46 -11.99
C HIS A 381 -4.13 22.78 -13.28
N ALA A 382 -4.16 21.45 -13.32
CA ALA A 382 -3.97 20.67 -14.54
C ALA A 382 -4.61 19.28 -14.43
N ASP A 383 -5.07 18.72 -15.55
CA ASP A 383 -5.58 17.33 -15.59
C ASP A 383 -4.46 16.33 -15.28
N PHE A 384 -3.31 16.51 -15.93
CA PHE A 384 -2.08 15.75 -15.69
C PHE A 384 -0.90 16.71 -15.54
N VAL A 385 -0.29 16.71 -14.36
CA VAL A 385 0.91 17.51 -14.06
C VAL A 385 2.14 16.79 -14.58
N ASN A 386 2.96 17.48 -15.38
CA ASN A 386 4.30 17.02 -15.75
C ASN A 386 5.29 17.36 -14.64
N VAL A 387 5.35 16.49 -13.62
CA VAL A 387 6.10 16.74 -12.38
C VAL A 387 7.61 16.94 -12.64
N PRO A 388 8.28 16.21 -13.56
CA PRO A 388 9.70 16.42 -13.83
C PRO A 388 10.05 17.80 -14.39
N ASP A 389 9.08 18.55 -14.90
CA ASP A 389 9.30 19.88 -15.45
C ASP A 389 8.86 21.01 -14.47
N VAL A 390 8.38 20.66 -13.28
CA VAL A 390 8.06 21.63 -12.22
C VAL A 390 9.28 21.98 -11.35
N ILE A 391 9.16 23.06 -10.58
CA ILE A 391 10.18 23.45 -9.59
C ILE A 391 10.45 22.30 -8.61
N ASP A 392 11.75 22.05 -8.35
CA ASP A 392 12.28 20.96 -7.52
C ASP A 392 11.80 19.55 -7.91
N GLN A 393 11.17 19.40 -9.07
CA GLN A 393 10.54 18.14 -9.51
C GLN A 393 9.57 17.58 -8.46
N THR A 394 8.94 18.49 -7.71
CA THR A 394 8.08 18.18 -6.57
C THR A 394 6.81 19.00 -6.62
N ILE A 395 5.66 18.36 -6.41
CA ILE A 395 4.38 19.04 -6.22
C ILE A 395 3.71 18.62 -4.92
N PHE A 396 2.87 19.51 -4.41
CA PHE A 396 1.99 19.28 -3.27
C PHE A 396 0.53 19.44 -3.72
N PRO A 397 -0.12 18.35 -4.16
CA PRO A 397 -1.54 18.33 -4.48
C PRO A 397 -2.41 18.63 -3.26
N THR A 398 -3.60 19.19 -3.52
CA THR A 398 -4.64 19.36 -2.49
C THR A 398 -5.26 18.03 -2.06
N ALA A 399 -6.17 18.09 -1.10
CA ALA A 399 -6.81 16.91 -0.54
C ALA A 399 -7.49 16.06 -1.63
N THR A 400 -7.21 14.76 -1.63
CA THR A 400 -7.78 13.81 -2.59
C THR A 400 -7.76 12.40 -2.02
N LYS A 401 -8.63 11.55 -2.56
CA LYS A 401 -8.67 10.10 -2.31
C LYS A 401 -8.16 9.28 -3.48
N LYS A 402 -8.23 9.81 -4.70
CA LYS A 402 -8.11 9.07 -5.96
C LYS A 402 -7.09 9.79 -6.82
N THR A 403 -6.00 9.09 -7.10
CA THR A 403 -4.82 9.67 -7.73
C THR A 403 -4.17 8.67 -8.67
N MET A 404 -3.41 9.18 -9.64
CA MET A 404 -2.72 8.36 -10.63
C MET A 404 -1.32 8.90 -10.90
N HIS A 405 -0.35 8.00 -10.90
CA HIS A 405 0.94 8.20 -11.58
C HIS A 405 0.89 7.56 -12.95
N TYR A 406 1.30 8.27 -14.00
CA TYR A 406 1.22 7.80 -15.38
C TYR A 406 2.58 7.92 -16.08
N SER A 407 2.88 6.94 -16.92
CA SER A 407 4.04 6.91 -17.81
C SER A 407 3.58 7.20 -19.24
N THR A 408 3.95 8.37 -19.77
CA THR A 408 3.68 8.68 -21.18
C THR A 408 4.43 7.77 -22.15
N GLU A 409 5.55 7.18 -21.72
CA GLU A 409 6.37 6.28 -22.53
C GLU A 409 5.67 4.93 -22.77
N THR A 410 5.18 4.29 -21.71
CA THR A 410 4.63 2.92 -21.80
C THR A 410 3.10 2.89 -21.89
N GLY A 411 2.44 3.99 -21.52
CA GLY A 411 1.00 4.08 -21.39
C GLY A 411 0.44 3.37 -20.14
N TYR A 412 1.32 2.91 -19.24
CA TYR A 412 0.92 2.35 -17.96
C TYR A 412 0.75 3.44 -16.91
N GLY A 413 -0.11 3.20 -15.93
CA GLY A 413 -0.17 4.01 -14.72
C GLY A 413 -0.51 3.22 -13.48
N MET A 414 -0.06 3.73 -12.35
CA MET A 414 -0.43 3.26 -11.01
C MET A 414 -1.55 4.16 -10.49
N ILE A 415 -2.69 3.58 -10.16
CA ILE A 415 -3.82 4.24 -9.50
C ILE A 415 -3.71 3.95 -8.01
N TRP A 416 -3.94 4.98 -7.19
CA TRP A 416 -4.03 4.87 -5.74
C TRP A 416 -5.37 5.44 -5.27
N TYR A 417 -6.14 4.61 -4.57
CA TYR A 417 -7.34 5.01 -3.83
C TYR A 417 -7.14 4.84 -2.31
N THR A 418 -7.54 5.85 -1.53
CA THR A 418 -7.61 5.79 -0.07
C THR A 418 -9.03 5.97 0.44
N SER A 419 -9.44 5.08 1.38
CA SER A 419 -10.78 5.16 2.00
C SER A 419 -11.06 6.49 2.73
N ASN A 420 -10.02 7.08 3.33
CA ASN A 420 -10.04 8.43 3.88
C ASN A 420 -9.28 9.38 2.94
N PRO A 421 -9.75 10.62 2.72
CA PRO A 421 -8.99 11.59 1.92
C PRO A 421 -7.67 11.92 2.63
N SER A 422 -6.57 11.82 1.90
CA SER A 422 -5.33 12.41 2.39
C SER A 422 -5.43 13.91 2.22
N ALA A 423 -5.28 14.67 3.31
CA ALA A 423 -5.44 16.12 3.26
C ALA A 423 -4.37 16.84 2.43
N ARG A 424 -3.22 16.17 2.24
CA ARG A 424 -2.05 16.63 1.49
C ARG A 424 -1.34 15.42 0.91
N LEU A 425 -0.66 15.62 -0.22
CA LEU A 425 0.27 14.66 -0.79
C LEU A 425 1.60 15.36 -1.08
N GLN A 426 2.67 14.58 -1.13
CA GLN A 426 3.96 15.00 -1.68
C GLN A 426 4.28 14.05 -2.82
N ILE A 427 4.44 14.61 -4.01
CA ILE A 427 4.76 13.87 -5.22
C ILE A 427 6.09 14.34 -5.73
N VAL A 428 7.04 13.43 -5.84
CA VAL A 428 8.40 13.71 -6.34
C VAL A 428 8.66 12.83 -7.56
N GLN A 429 9.21 13.40 -8.63
CA GLN A 429 9.59 12.64 -9.84
C GLN A 429 10.96 13.14 -10.34
N LYS A 430 12.04 12.71 -9.68
CA LYS A 430 13.40 13.22 -9.93
C LYS A 430 14.10 12.46 -11.06
N ARG A 431 14.25 13.09 -12.23
CA ARG A 431 14.98 12.52 -13.38
C ARG A 431 16.43 12.20 -13.06
N SER A 432 17.11 13.03 -12.26
CA SER A 432 18.55 12.85 -12.00
C SER A 432 18.88 11.54 -11.30
N SER A 433 18.01 11.06 -10.41
CA SER A 433 18.19 9.81 -9.67
C SER A 433 17.32 8.67 -10.19
N GLY A 434 16.18 8.96 -10.82
CA GLY A 434 15.16 7.96 -11.13
C GLY A 434 14.11 7.77 -10.04
N TRP A 435 14.28 8.44 -8.91
CA TRP A 435 13.44 8.27 -7.73
C TRP A 435 12.10 8.98 -7.92
N VAL A 436 11.03 8.23 -7.67
CA VAL A 436 9.67 8.72 -7.60
C VAL A 436 9.12 8.43 -6.22
N ASN A 437 8.58 9.45 -5.56
CA ASN A 437 7.87 9.30 -4.29
C ASN A 437 6.40 9.66 -4.45
N TRP A 438 5.55 8.83 -3.88
CA TRP A 438 4.12 9.06 -3.74
C TRP A 438 3.75 8.93 -2.26
N GLY A 439 3.73 10.06 -1.56
CA GLY A 439 3.58 10.10 -0.11
C GLY A 439 2.31 10.81 0.35
N SER A 440 1.63 10.26 1.35
CA SER A 440 0.51 10.91 2.03
C SER A 440 0.94 11.91 3.11
N ASN A 441 2.04 12.62 2.86
CA ASN A 441 2.56 13.70 3.68
C ASN A 441 2.36 15.05 2.99
N GLY A 442 2.16 16.08 3.80
CA GLY A 442 2.35 17.45 3.36
C GLY A 442 3.81 17.87 3.45
N GLU A 443 4.07 19.08 2.97
CA GLU A 443 5.32 19.79 3.21
C GLU A 443 5.61 19.87 4.73
N ASN A 444 6.89 19.83 5.11
CA ASN A 444 7.37 19.67 6.50
C ASN A 444 7.03 18.32 7.15
N GLU A 445 6.98 17.24 6.37
CA GLU A 445 6.75 15.86 6.85
C GLU A 445 5.40 15.67 7.59
N TYR A 446 4.45 16.59 7.41
CA TYR A 446 3.17 16.52 8.11
C TYR A 446 2.35 15.32 7.63
N PRO A 447 2.05 14.32 8.48
CA PRO A 447 1.29 13.15 8.06
C PRO A 447 -0.17 13.50 7.79
N ALA A 448 -0.71 13.08 6.65
CA ALA A 448 -2.00 13.57 6.18
C ALA A 448 -3.07 12.49 5.94
N LEU A 449 -2.73 11.20 5.99
CA LEU A 449 -3.70 10.12 5.86
C LEU A 449 -4.27 9.71 7.23
N PRO A 450 -5.58 9.91 7.48
CA PRO A 450 -6.22 9.42 8.69
C PRO A 450 -6.26 7.88 8.70
N ILE A 451 -5.91 7.28 9.84
CA ILE A 451 -5.94 5.83 10.06
C ILE A 451 -6.98 5.43 11.13
N PRO A 452 -7.55 4.21 11.04
CA PRO A 452 -7.25 3.18 10.05
C PRO A 452 -7.76 3.50 8.64
N ALA A 453 -7.10 2.96 7.62
CA ALA A 453 -7.47 3.19 6.23
C ALA A 453 -7.15 2.00 5.33
N TYR A 454 -8.07 1.72 4.39
CA TYR A 454 -7.74 0.98 3.19
C TYR A 454 -7.02 1.86 2.17
N VAL A 455 -6.03 1.26 1.55
CA VAL A 455 -5.24 1.77 0.43
C VAL A 455 -5.30 0.73 -0.69
N TYR A 456 -5.93 1.08 -1.81
CA TYR A 456 -6.01 0.27 -3.01
C TYR A 456 -5.00 0.77 -4.03
N ASN A 457 -4.35 -0.17 -4.71
CA ASN A 457 -3.43 0.11 -5.79
C ASN A 457 -3.80 -0.72 -7.02
N ALA A 458 -3.65 -0.13 -8.20
CA ALA A 458 -3.71 -0.87 -9.45
C ALA A 458 -2.72 -0.34 -10.47
N TYR A 459 -1.98 -1.24 -11.11
CA TYR A 459 -1.00 -0.93 -12.13
C TYR A 459 -1.36 -1.57 -13.47
N GLY A 460 -1.51 -0.76 -14.51
CA GLY A 460 -2.00 -1.26 -15.80
C GLY A 460 -2.11 -0.18 -16.85
N LYS A 461 -2.63 -0.56 -18.02
CA LYS A 461 -3.07 0.38 -19.05
C LYS A 461 -4.54 0.68 -18.84
N TRP A 462 -4.86 1.96 -18.69
CA TRP A 462 -6.21 2.41 -18.38
C TRP A 462 -6.75 3.25 -19.53
N GLY A 463 -7.90 2.85 -20.08
CA GLY A 463 -8.63 3.70 -21.02
C GLY A 463 -9.24 4.91 -20.31
N ASN A 464 -9.87 4.66 -19.15
CA ASN A 464 -10.31 5.68 -18.21
C ASN A 464 -9.93 5.23 -16.79
N TRP A 465 -8.92 5.89 -16.23
CA TRP A 465 -8.40 5.55 -14.90
C TRP A 465 -9.35 5.96 -13.77
N GLU A 466 -10.16 7.01 -13.97
CA GLU A 466 -11.13 7.48 -12.98
C GLU A 466 -12.23 6.44 -12.75
N ASN A 467 -12.71 5.80 -13.82
CA ASN A 467 -13.64 4.68 -13.72
C ASN A 467 -13.03 3.52 -12.91
N GLU A 468 -11.74 3.25 -13.07
CA GLU A 468 -11.07 2.20 -12.31
C GLU A 468 -10.91 2.58 -10.83
N ALA A 469 -10.59 3.84 -10.54
CA ALA A 469 -10.57 4.36 -9.17
C ALA A 469 -11.97 4.32 -8.52
N ASP A 470 -13.03 4.59 -9.27
CA ASP A 470 -14.42 4.49 -8.80
C ASP A 470 -14.80 3.05 -8.46
N LYS A 471 -14.25 2.04 -9.15
CA LYS A 471 -14.46 0.63 -8.77
C LYS A 471 -13.87 0.30 -7.40
N MET A 472 -12.77 0.95 -7.01
CA MET A 472 -12.14 0.77 -5.69
C MET A 472 -12.91 1.48 -4.58
N GLU A 473 -13.49 2.65 -4.85
CA GLU A 473 -14.34 3.39 -3.90
C GLU A 473 -15.71 2.74 -3.72
N TYR A 474 -16.28 2.24 -4.82
CA TYR A 474 -17.57 1.56 -4.88
C TYR A 474 -17.38 0.11 -5.34
N PRO A 475 -16.90 -0.79 -4.45
CA PRO A 475 -16.71 -2.20 -4.78
C PRO A 475 -18.05 -2.88 -5.09
N ILE A 476 -17.99 -4.06 -5.72
CA ILE A 476 -19.18 -4.90 -5.94
C ILE A 476 -19.99 -5.08 -4.65
N GLU A 477 -21.28 -4.78 -4.75
CA GLU A 477 -22.24 -5.10 -3.69
C GLU A 477 -22.55 -6.59 -3.76
N PHE A 478 -22.47 -7.26 -2.60
CA PHE A 478 -22.64 -8.70 -2.49
C PHE A 478 -23.82 -8.99 -1.57
N LEU A 479 -24.78 -9.77 -2.07
CA LEU A 479 -25.92 -10.25 -1.31
C LEU A 479 -26.02 -11.77 -1.41
N GLN A 480 -25.98 -12.43 -0.26
CA GLN A 480 -26.28 -13.85 -0.16
C GLN A 480 -27.80 -14.03 -0.03
N GLY A 481 -28.40 -14.84 -0.89
CA GLY A 481 -29.80 -15.25 -0.76
C GLY A 481 -29.99 -16.44 0.18
N ILE A 482 -31.22 -16.98 0.18
CA ILE A 482 -31.58 -18.19 0.95
C ILE A 482 -31.29 -19.46 0.14
N PRO A 483 -30.96 -20.59 0.78
CA PRO A 483 -30.85 -21.87 0.10
C PRO A 483 -32.14 -22.25 -0.64
N LEU A 484 -31.99 -22.64 -1.90
CA LEU A 484 -33.03 -23.25 -2.71
C LEU A 484 -32.85 -24.76 -2.59
N GLU A 485 -33.84 -25.42 -1.99
CA GLU A 485 -33.95 -26.87 -1.96
C GLU A 485 -34.28 -27.40 -3.35
N LYS A 486 -33.88 -28.64 -3.57
CA LYS A 486 -34.21 -29.38 -4.79
C LYS A 486 -35.73 -29.52 -4.94
N GLU A 487 -36.26 -29.17 -6.12
CA GLU A 487 -37.50 -29.78 -6.64
C GLU A 487 -37.22 -31.16 -7.26
#